data_AF-A0A534AL65-F1
#
_entry.id   AF-A0A534AL65-F1
#
_cell.length_a   1.000
_cell.length_b   1.000
_cell.length_c   1.000
_cell.angle_alpha   90.00
_cell.angle_beta   90.00
_cell.angle_gamma   90.00
#
_symmetry.space_group_name_H-M   'P 1'
#
loop_
_entity.id
_entity.type
_entity.pdbx_description
1 polymer ?
#
loop_
_entity_poly.entity_id
_entity_poly.type
_entity_poly.pdbx_seq_one_letter_code
_entity_poly.pdbx_strand_id
1 'polypeptide(L)'
;MTTALVVSRYFPNDSRTVGVHQRLGTQVQALAKVVDRVDCLFLQPVDRRYAAQEIQEHEARLRRLWSPAVWIRVAPTLVDDEPPTLWQRRGRGVFDFHAQRIARPASTAAACDAVSAAVDGRPDIILAHRLSSMCVLMALARQAPEKTRRAPLFFDLDDIEHVSWSRRLLHDPGWPAERLQLLHVPRLMLAEIQA
;
A
#
# COMPACT_ATOMS: atom_id res chain seq x y z
N MET A 1 0.71 25.63 -8.57
CA MET A 1 -0.23 24.50 -8.60
C MET A 1 0.21 23.54 -7.52
N THR A 2 -0.62 23.35 -6.50
CA THR A 2 -0.37 22.47 -5.35
C THR A 2 -0.79 21.05 -5.69
N THR A 3 0.01 20.06 -5.29
CA THR A 3 -0.17 18.67 -5.68
C THR A 3 -0.03 17.73 -4.48
N ALA A 4 -0.89 16.73 -4.40
CA ALA A 4 -0.74 15.64 -3.44
C ALA A 4 -0.46 14.32 -4.19
N LEU A 5 0.49 13.54 -3.69
CA LEU A 5 0.75 12.17 -4.13
C LEU A 5 0.11 11.19 -3.16
N VAL A 6 -0.78 10.33 -3.65
CA VAL A 6 -1.36 9.22 -2.89
C VAL A 6 -0.76 7.92 -3.39
N VAL A 7 -0.14 7.13 -2.52
CA VAL A 7 0.43 5.82 -2.87
C VAL A 7 -0.42 4.72 -2.23
N SER A 8 -0.96 3.81 -3.05
CA SER A 8 -1.85 2.73 -2.58
C SER A 8 -1.58 1.41 -3.31
N ARG A 9 -1.61 0.28 -2.60
CA ARG A 9 -1.70 -1.07 -3.22
C ARG A 9 -3.12 -1.44 -3.66
N TYR A 10 -4.11 -0.76 -3.11
CA TYR A 10 -5.52 -1.09 -3.26
C TYR A 10 -6.12 -0.27 -4.40
N PHE A 11 -6.07 -0.82 -5.62
CA PHE A 11 -6.76 -0.23 -6.76
C PHE A 11 -8.27 -0.47 -6.64
N PRO A 12 -9.11 0.58 -6.75
CA PRO A 12 -10.53 0.52 -6.43
C PRO A 12 -11.38 -0.15 -7.52
N ASN A 13 -11.00 -1.35 -7.94
CA ASN A 13 -11.68 -2.17 -8.95
C ASN A 13 -12.13 -3.53 -8.41
N ASP A 14 -11.76 -3.89 -7.17
CA ASP A 14 -12.06 -5.19 -6.59
C ASP A 14 -13.24 -5.09 -5.60
N SER A 15 -14.28 -5.90 -5.81
CA SER A 15 -15.46 -5.94 -4.95
C SER A 15 -15.18 -6.53 -3.56
N ARG A 16 -14.02 -7.16 -3.35
CA ARG A 16 -13.64 -7.78 -2.07
C ARG A 16 -13.18 -6.77 -1.01
N THR A 17 -12.93 -5.52 -1.37
CA THR A 17 -12.32 -4.50 -0.50
C THR A 17 -13.09 -3.17 -0.48
N VAL A 18 -14.41 -3.21 -0.56
CA VAL A 18 -15.29 -2.01 -0.60
C VAL A 18 -14.99 -1.02 0.51
N GLY A 19 -14.83 -1.47 1.76
CA GLY A 19 -14.54 -0.60 2.90
C GLY A 19 -13.19 0.13 2.79
N VAL A 20 -12.17 -0.56 2.27
CA VAL A 20 -10.84 0.03 2.03
C VAL A 20 -10.94 1.14 0.97
N HIS A 21 -11.75 0.94 -0.06
CA HIS A 21 -11.92 1.92 -1.14
C HIS A 21 -12.73 3.15 -0.70
N GLN A 22 -13.71 2.97 0.18
CA GLN A 22 -14.47 4.09 0.77
C GLN A 22 -13.58 4.96 1.67
N ARG A 23 -12.73 4.34 2.51
CA ARG A 23 -11.77 5.06 3.35
C ARG A 23 -10.77 5.84 2.50
N LEU A 24 -10.15 5.20 1.51
CA LEU A 24 -9.27 5.86 0.55
C LEU A 24 -9.96 7.03 -0.15
N GLY A 25 -11.20 6.82 -0.61
CA GLY A 25 -12.00 7.87 -1.25
C GLY A 25 -12.22 9.08 -0.35
N THR A 26 -12.50 8.85 0.95
CA THR A 26 -12.67 9.91 1.94
C THR A 26 -11.38 10.72 2.12
N GLN A 27 -10.22 10.05 2.15
CA GLN A 27 -8.91 10.71 2.28
C GLN A 27 -8.57 11.53 1.03
N VAL A 28 -8.79 10.96 -0.17
CA VAL A 28 -8.59 11.65 -1.44
C VAL A 28 -9.50 12.87 -1.55
N GLN A 29 -10.77 12.75 -1.16
CA GLN A 29 -11.71 13.86 -1.11
C GLN A 29 -11.25 14.97 -0.15
N ALA A 30 -10.68 14.62 1.00
CA ALA A 30 -10.14 15.59 1.95
C ALA A 30 -8.92 16.32 1.36
N LEU A 31 -7.98 15.59 0.75
CA LEU A 31 -6.82 16.19 0.06
C LEU A 31 -7.27 17.13 -1.06
N ALA A 32 -8.24 16.71 -1.88
CA ALA A 32 -8.74 17.51 -3.00
C ALA A 32 -9.42 18.84 -2.59
N LYS A 33 -9.69 19.06 -1.29
CA LYS A 33 -10.15 20.36 -0.77
C LYS A 33 -9.02 21.36 -0.54
N VAL A 34 -7.77 20.88 -0.45
CA VAL A 34 -6.60 21.68 -0.07
C VAL A 34 -5.48 21.69 -1.12
N VAL A 35 -5.58 20.86 -2.17
CA VAL A 35 -4.66 20.86 -3.30
C VAL A 35 -5.37 20.97 -4.64
N ASP A 36 -4.68 21.51 -5.65
CA ASP A 36 -5.21 21.65 -7.01
C ASP A 36 -5.30 20.31 -7.76
N ARG A 37 -4.46 19.33 -7.38
CA ARG A 37 -4.37 18.02 -8.03
C ARG A 37 -3.98 16.93 -7.05
N VAL A 38 -4.64 15.77 -7.17
CA VAL A 38 -4.32 14.56 -6.41
C VAL A 38 -3.88 13.47 -7.38
N ASP A 39 -2.59 13.17 -7.40
CA ASP A 39 -2.01 12.08 -8.17
C ASP A 39 -2.06 10.78 -7.37
N CYS A 40 -2.92 9.86 -7.77
CA CYS A 40 -3.05 8.54 -7.17
C CYS A 40 -2.18 7.52 -7.91
N LEU A 41 -1.07 7.12 -7.30
CA LEU A 41 -0.23 6.01 -7.74
C LEU A 41 -0.72 4.69 -7.13
N PHE A 42 -1.21 3.80 -7.98
CA PHE A 42 -1.61 2.46 -7.58
C PHE A 42 -0.56 1.42 -7.96
N LEU A 43 0.01 0.77 -6.95
CA LEU A 43 0.94 -0.35 -7.10
C LEU A 43 0.14 -1.63 -7.28
N GLN A 44 0.31 -2.32 -8.40
CA GLN A 44 -0.48 -3.49 -8.76
C GLN A 44 0.37 -4.74 -8.96
N PRO A 45 -0.20 -5.93 -8.72
CA PRO A 45 0.37 -7.20 -9.16
C PRO A 45 0.69 -7.23 -10.66
N VAL A 46 1.84 -7.80 -11.05
CA VAL A 46 2.36 -7.83 -12.44
C VAL A 46 1.49 -8.64 -13.41
N ASP A 47 0.70 -9.57 -12.87
CA ASP A 47 -0.31 -10.36 -13.56
C ASP A 47 -1.56 -9.54 -13.89
N ARG A 48 -1.83 -8.46 -13.14
CA ARG A 48 -2.90 -7.51 -13.40
C ARG A 48 -2.39 -6.38 -14.29
N ARG A 49 -2.56 -6.55 -15.61
CA ARG A 49 -2.28 -5.51 -16.60
C ARG A 49 -3.59 -4.84 -17.01
N TYR A 50 -3.59 -3.51 -16.98
CA TYR A 50 -4.69 -2.70 -17.50
C TYR A 50 -4.27 -2.09 -18.82
N ALA A 51 -5.14 -2.19 -19.82
CA ALA A 51 -5.01 -1.43 -21.06
C ALA A 51 -5.16 0.08 -20.77
N ALA A 52 -4.58 0.92 -21.62
CA ALA A 52 -4.66 2.38 -21.45
C ALA A 52 -6.11 2.89 -21.39
N GLN A 53 -7.00 2.29 -22.17
CA GLN A 53 -8.42 2.63 -22.17
C GLN A 53 -9.09 2.29 -20.82
N GLU A 54 -8.79 1.14 -20.23
CA GLU A 54 -9.33 0.74 -18.92
C GLU A 54 -8.87 1.70 -17.82
N ILE A 55 -7.61 2.17 -17.87
CA ILE A 55 -7.10 3.17 -16.93
C ILE A 55 -7.85 4.49 -17.08
N GLN A 56 -8.12 4.94 -18.31
CA GLN A 56 -8.88 6.16 -18.57
C GLN A 56 -10.33 6.05 -18.08
N GLU A 57 -10.99 4.92 -18.30
CA GLU A 57 -12.34 4.66 -17.81
C GLU A 57 -12.38 4.64 -16.27
N HIS A 58 -11.38 4.03 -15.63
CA HIS A 58 -11.24 4.05 -14.19
C HIS A 58 -10.98 5.46 -13.66
N GLU A 59 -10.12 6.25 -14.32
CA GLU A 59 -9.88 7.65 -13.95
C GLU A 59 -11.16 8.48 -14.04
N ALA A 60 -11.88 8.40 -15.16
CA ALA A 60 -13.16 9.09 -15.33
C ALA A 60 -14.18 8.69 -14.25
N ARG A 61 -14.21 7.42 -13.85
CA ARG A 61 -15.05 6.95 -12.74
C ARG A 61 -14.60 7.53 -11.40
N LEU A 62 -13.32 7.46 -11.05
CA LEU A 62 -12.83 7.99 -9.77
C LEU A 62 -12.92 9.51 -9.69
N ARG A 63 -12.76 10.22 -10.80
CA ARG A 63 -12.97 11.68 -10.85
C ARG A 63 -14.41 12.07 -10.51
N ARG A 64 -15.39 11.24 -10.92
CA ARG A 64 -16.80 11.42 -10.55
C ARG A 64 -17.07 11.06 -9.09
N LEU A 65 -16.47 9.98 -8.58
CA LEU A 65 -16.74 9.47 -7.23
C LEU A 65 -15.99 10.24 -6.13
N TRP A 66 -14.77 10.68 -6.41
CA TRP A 66 -13.87 11.28 -5.42
C TRP A 66 -13.72 12.76 -5.66
N SER A 67 -13.14 13.19 -6.78
CA SER A 67 -12.99 14.60 -7.13
C SER A 67 -12.48 14.78 -8.56
N PRO A 68 -12.87 15.82 -9.29
CA PRO A 68 -12.29 16.16 -10.59
C PRO A 68 -10.78 16.45 -10.53
N ALA A 69 -10.21 16.70 -9.35
CA ALA A 69 -8.77 16.91 -9.16
C ALA A 69 -7.93 15.61 -9.23
N VAL A 70 -8.58 14.44 -9.30
CA VAL A 70 -7.92 13.12 -9.27
C VAL A 70 -7.32 12.76 -10.62
N TRP A 71 -6.10 12.25 -10.58
CA TRP A 71 -5.38 11.65 -11.69
C TRP A 71 -4.84 10.29 -11.27
N ILE A 72 -4.88 9.30 -12.16
CA ILE A 72 -4.48 7.93 -11.86
C ILE A 72 -3.20 7.57 -12.61
N ARG A 73 -2.28 6.96 -11.88
CA ARG A 73 -1.16 6.21 -12.43
C ARG A 73 -1.18 4.81 -11.87
N VAL A 74 -0.96 3.81 -12.72
CA VAL A 74 -0.86 2.41 -12.31
C VAL A 74 0.55 1.92 -12.60
N ALA A 75 1.16 1.27 -11.64
CA ALA A 75 2.48 0.64 -11.79
C ALA A 75 2.37 -0.86 -11.48
N PRO A 76 2.50 -1.75 -12.48
CA PRO A 76 2.48 -3.20 -12.28
C PRO A 76 3.84 -3.65 -11.73
N THR A 77 4.01 -3.56 -10.41
CA THR A 77 5.32 -3.67 -9.75
C THR A 77 5.39 -4.78 -8.71
N LEU A 78 4.28 -5.44 -8.42
CA LEU A 78 4.20 -6.44 -7.36
C LEU A 78 4.24 -7.85 -7.95
N VAL A 79 5.19 -8.66 -7.52
CA VAL A 79 5.17 -10.09 -7.81
C VAL A 79 4.49 -10.77 -6.63
N ASP A 80 3.24 -11.17 -6.81
CA ASP A 80 2.53 -11.98 -5.82
C ASP A 80 2.89 -13.46 -6.02
N ASP A 81 4.17 -13.79 -5.84
CA ASP A 81 4.60 -15.19 -5.78
C ASP A 81 4.01 -15.80 -4.51
N GLU A 82 3.06 -16.71 -4.68
CA GLU A 82 2.54 -17.48 -3.56
C GLU A 82 3.54 -18.60 -3.24
N PRO A 83 4.10 -18.65 -2.01
CA PRO A 83 5.10 -19.66 -1.69
C PRO A 83 4.55 -21.08 -1.94
N PRO A 84 5.32 -21.99 -2.54
CA PRO A 84 4.82 -23.28 -2.99
C PRO A 84 4.30 -24.16 -1.85
N THR A 85 4.77 -23.98 -0.62
CA THR A 85 4.34 -24.81 0.52
C THR A 85 3.63 -24.02 1.62
N LEU A 86 2.71 -24.68 2.33
CA LEU A 86 1.99 -24.12 3.48
C LEU A 86 2.95 -23.63 4.58
N TRP A 87 4.06 -24.35 4.80
CA TRP A 87 5.11 -23.94 5.73
C TRP A 87 5.81 -22.67 5.31
N GLN A 88 6.10 -22.48 4.02
CA GLN A 88 6.71 -21.24 3.54
C GLN A 88 5.71 -20.07 3.59
N ARG A 89 4.43 -20.31 3.29
CA ARG A 89 3.36 -19.29 3.39
C ARG A 89 3.18 -18.79 4.82
N ARG A 90 3.21 -19.70 5.80
CA ARG A 90 2.92 -19.40 7.21
C ARG A 90 4.15 -19.06 8.04
N GLY A 91 5.30 -19.67 7.74
CA GLY A 91 6.51 -19.63 8.55
C GLY A 91 7.51 -18.54 8.17
N ARG A 92 7.67 -18.19 6.88
CA ARG A 92 8.71 -17.22 6.47
C ARG A 92 8.52 -15.84 7.11
N GLY A 93 7.27 -15.38 7.20
CA GLY A 93 6.90 -14.10 7.82
C GLY A 93 7.18 -14.00 9.32
N VAL A 94 7.39 -15.13 10.01
CA VAL A 94 7.76 -15.17 11.44
C VAL A 94 9.17 -14.63 11.65
N PHE A 95 10.10 -15.03 10.78
CA PHE A 95 11.53 -14.72 10.92
C PHE A 95 11.94 -13.50 10.09
N ASP A 96 11.22 -13.19 9.01
CA ASP A 96 11.54 -12.10 8.11
C ASP A 96 10.31 -11.23 7.83
N PHE A 97 10.40 -9.95 8.19
CA PHE A 97 9.37 -8.95 7.90
C PHE A 97 9.18 -8.78 6.40
N HIS A 98 10.26 -8.76 5.61
CA HIS A 98 10.20 -8.56 4.16
C HIS A 98 9.54 -9.74 3.42
N ALA A 99 9.46 -10.90 4.08
CA ALA A 99 8.72 -12.06 3.62
C ALA A 99 7.22 -12.00 3.95
N GLN A 100 6.79 -11.10 4.85
CA GLN A 100 5.36 -10.91 5.14
C GLN A 100 4.65 -10.25 3.97
N ARG A 101 3.40 -10.69 3.70
CA ARG A 101 2.58 -10.20 2.58
C ARG A 101 2.43 -8.68 2.55
N ILE A 102 2.43 -8.06 3.74
CA ILE A 102 2.27 -6.61 3.90
C ILE A 102 3.50 -5.82 3.43
N ALA A 103 4.70 -6.36 3.63
CA ALA A 103 5.97 -5.74 3.27
C ALA A 103 6.41 -6.02 1.83
N ARG A 104 5.83 -7.06 1.18
CA ARG A 104 6.19 -7.47 -0.19
C ARG A 104 6.30 -6.33 -1.20
N PRO A 105 5.42 -5.30 -1.20
CA PRO A 105 5.59 -4.16 -2.09
C PRO A 105 6.91 -3.43 -1.93
N ALA A 106 7.44 -3.32 -0.72
CA ALA A 106 8.73 -2.71 -0.45
C ALA A 106 9.91 -3.58 -0.88
N SER A 107 9.65 -4.86 -1.19
CA SER A 107 10.66 -5.83 -1.60
C SER A 107 10.87 -5.88 -3.12
N THR A 108 10.10 -5.11 -3.91
CA THR A 108 10.28 -5.06 -5.37
C THR A 108 10.91 -3.74 -5.81
N ALA A 109 12.06 -3.82 -6.50
CA ALA A 109 12.75 -2.64 -7.02
C ALA A 109 11.83 -1.79 -7.89
N ALA A 110 11.02 -2.43 -8.74
CA ALA A 110 10.05 -1.75 -9.58
C ALA A 110 9.03 -0.88 -8.80
N ALA A 111 8.62 -1.31 -7.60
CA ALA A 111 7.71 -0.51 -6.77
C ALA A 111 8.42 0.69 -6.17
N CYS A 112 9.64 0.49 -5.66
CA CYS A 112 10.48 1.58 -5.17
C CYS A 112 10.78 2.60 -6.28
N ASP A 113 11.10 2.14 -7.49
CA ASP A 113 11.37 2.99 -8.65
C ASP A 113 10.14 3.79 -9.08
N ALA A 114 8.96 3.15 -9.12
CA ALA A 114 7.71 3.83 -9.45
C ALA A 114 7.34 4.92 -8.42
N VAL A 115 7.52 4.63 -7.13
CA VAL A 115 7.30 5.62 -6.06
C VAL A 115 8.36 6.72 -6.12
N SER A 116 9.63 6.38 -6.33
CA SER A 116 10.74 7.33 -6.48
C SER A 116 10.48 8.32 -7.62
N ALA A 117 10.08 7.81 -8.79
CA ALA A 117 9.71 8.63 -9.94
C ALA A 117 8.48 9.52 -9.67
N ALA A 118 7.52 9.03 -8.90
CA ALA A 118 6.36 9.84 -8.51
C ALA A 118 6.73 10.96 -7.53
N VAL A 119 7.64 10.71 -6.58
CA VAL A 119 8.16 11.69 -5.63
C VAL A 119 9.09 12.71 -6.31
N ASP A 120 9.78 12.33 -7.39
CA ASP A 120 10.59 13.26 -8.20
C ASP A 120 9.75 14.36 -8.86
N GLY A 121 8.42 14.15 -8.99
CA GLY A 121 7.45 15.17 -9.35
C GLY A 121 7.27 16.29 -8.30
N ARG A 122 7.95 16.19 -7.15
CA ARG A 122 7.91 17.14 -6.01
C ARG A 122 6.49 17.45 -5.55
N PRO A 123 5.72 16.43 -5.10
CA PRO A 123 4.41 16.69 -4.52
C PRO A 123 4.55 17.57 -3.26
N ASP A 124 3.57 18.41 -3.00
CA ASP A 124 3.51 19.23 -1.78
C ASP A 124 3.07 18.40 -0.56
N ILE A 125 2.35 17.30 -0.79
CA ILE A 125 1.86 16.38 0.25
C ILE A 125 2.02 14.94 -0.24
N ILE A 126 2.45 14.03 0.64
CA ILE A 126 2.46 12.58 0.36
C ILE A 126 1.51 11.89 1.33
N LEU A 127 0.62 11.04 0.82
CA LEU A 127 -0.23 10.14 1.60
C LEU A 127 0.14 8.69 1.32
N ALA A 128 0.60 7.99 2.36
CA ALA A 128 0.82 6.55 2.36
C ALA A 128 -0.46 5.83 2.79
N HIS A 129 -1.17 5.21 1.85
CA HIS A 129 -2.42 4.51 2.15
C HIS A 129 -2.15 3.09 2.68
N ARG A 130 -2.34 2.91 3.98
CA ARG A 130 -2.11 1.69 4.77
C ARG A 130 -0.65 1.27 4.81
N LEU A 131 -0.36 0.40 5.77
CA LEU A 131 1.02 -0.02 6.08
C LEU A 131 1.76 -0.60 4.86
N SER A 132 1.08 -1.33 3.97
CA SER A 132 1.73 -1.90 2.78
C SER A 132 2.34 -0.85 1.83
N SER A 133 1.70 0.31 1.70
CA SER A 133 2.23 1.41 0.88
C SER A 133 3.26 2.22 1.66
N MET A 134 3.07 2.36 2.97
CA MET A 134 4.06 2.98 3.85
C MET A 134 5.40 2.22 3.83
N CYS A 135 5.40 0.89 3.79
CA CYS A 135 6.63 0.11 3.67
C CYS A 135 7.49 0.50 2.46
N VAL A 136 6.86 0.82 1.31
CA VAL A 136 7.59 1.25 0.11
C VAL A 136 8.23 2.62 0.31
N LEU A 137 7.49 3.55 0.93
CA LEU A 137 8.00 4.88 1.27
C LEU A 137 9.12 4.82 2.32
N MET A 138 9.05 3.91 3.29
CA MET A 138 10.12 3.68 4.26
C MET A 138 11.37 3.08 3.60
N ALA A 139 11.20 2.14 2.66
CA ALA A 139 12.32 1.64 1.86
C ALA A 139 12.98 2.75 1.05
N LEU A 140 12.18 3.62 0.41
CA LEU A 140 12.69 4.80 -0.30
C LEU A 140 13.37 5.77 0.66
N ALA A 141 12.81 6.04 1.85
CA ALA A 141 13.40 6.95 2.84
C ALA A 141 14.77 6.47 3.33
N ARG A 142 15.00 5.15 3.42
CA ARG A 142 16.31 4.59 3.77
C ARG A 142 17.35 4.75 2.67
N GLN A 143 16.93 4.70 1.41
CA GLN A 143 17.82 4.80 0.24
C GLN A 143 18.07 6.25 -0.19
N ALA A 144 17.05 7.11 -0.06
CA ALA A 144 17.01 8.49 -0.53
C ALA A 144 16.18 9.37 0.43
N PRO A 145 16.66 9.60 1.67
CA PRO A 145 15.92 10.32 2.71
C PRO A 145 15.56 11.75 2.29
N GLU A 146 16.40 12.39 1.49
CA GLU A 146 16.18 13.74 0.96
C GLU A 146 14.98 13.82 0.02
N LYS A 147 14.57 12.73 -0.64
CA LYS A 147 13.36 12.73 -1.48
C LYS A 147 12.10 12.75 -0.63
N THR A 148 12.04 11.91 0.39
CA THR A 148 10.84 11.75 1.24
C THR A 148 10.67 12.89 2.24
N ARG A 149 11.75 13.55 2.68
CA ARG A 149 11.70 14.70 3.61
C ARG A 149 11.27 16.02 2.98
N ARG A 150 11.16 16.09 1.65
CA ARG A 150 10.79 17.33 0.93
C ARG A 150 9.32 17.71 1.07
N ALA A 151 8.47 16.76 1.41
CA ALA A 151 7.04 16.96 1.55
C ALA A 151 6.55 16.34 2.87
N PRO A 152 5.58 16.95 3.55
CA PRO A 152 4.86 16.29 4.65
C PRO A 152 4.29 14.94 4.19
N LEU A 153 4.64 13.89 4.94
CA LEU A 153 4.14 12.54 4.74
C LEU A 153 3.06 12.24 5.78
N PHE A 154 1.87 11.92 5.30
CA PHE A 154 0.77 11.43 6.11
C PHE A 154 0.66 9.92 5.94
N PHE A 155 0.54 9.23 7.07
CA PHE A 155 0.38 7.78 7.09
C PHE A 155 -1.05 7.43 7.51
N ASP A 156 -1.75 6.70 6.65
CA ASP A 156 -3.02 6.08 6.98
C ASP A 156 -2.79 4.84 7.86
N LEU A 157 -2.69 5.07 9.17
CA LEU A 157 -2.59 4.01 10.16
C LEU A 157 -3.94 3.31 10.29
N ASP A 158 -4.01 2.05 9.84
CA ASP A 158 -5.19 1.21 9.95
C ASP A 158 -4.81 -0.14 10.54
N ASP A 159 -5.29 -0.39 11.76
CA ASP A 159 -4.77 -1.46 12.60
C ASP A 159 -5.86 -2.46 13.03
N ILE A 160 -7.01 -2.48 12.36
CA ILE A 160 -8.10 -3.42 12.71
C ILE A 160 -7.85 -4.82 12.13
N GLU A 161 -7.18 -4.92 10.98
CA GLU A 161 -6.99 -6.20 10.29
C GLU A 161 -6.05 -7.14 11.05
N HIS A 162 -4.97 -6.64 11.65
CA HIS A 162 -4.06 -7.50 12.40
C HIS A 162 -4.64 -7.90 13.77
N VAL A 163 -5.45 -7.04 14.42
CA VAL A 163 -6.21 -7.38 15.65
C VAL A 163 -7.25 -8.46 15.36
N SER A 164 -8.06 -8.29 14.31
CA SER A 164 -9.09 -9.28 13.94
C SER A 164 -8.46 -10.61 13.55
N TRP A 165 -7.35 -10.59 12.81
CA TRP A 165 -6.57 -11.78 12.47
C TRP A 165 -5.97 -12.46 13.71
N SER A 166 -5.38 -11.70 14.63
CA SER A 166 -4.82 -12.23 15.88
C SER A 166 -5.90 -12.88 16.75
N ARG A 167 -7.06 -12.21 16.90
CA ARG A 167 -8.22 -12.78 17.59
C ARG A 167 -8.68 -14.08 16.96
N ARG A 168 -8.80 -14.13 15.62
CA ARG A 168 -9.14 -15.37 14.90
C ARG A 168 -8.14 -16.48 15.20
N LEU A 169 -6.84 -16.21 15.10
CA LEU A 169 -5.79 -17.22 15.37
C LEU A 169 -5.78 -17.72 16.82
N LEU A 170 -6.14 -16.87 17.78
CA LEU A 170 -6.24 -17.24 19.19
C LEU A 170 -7.47 -18.12 19.46
N HIS A 171 -8.63 -17.70 18.96
CA HIS A 171 -9.92 -18.30 19.30
C HIS A 171 -10.33 -19.48 18.41
N ASP A 172 -10.12 -19.37 17.10
CA ASP A 172 -10.56 -20.36 16.11
C ASP A 172 -9.51 -20.56 15.00
N PRO A 173 -8.33 -21.12 15.35
CA PRO A 173 -7.34 -21.46 14.34
C PRO A 173 -7.83 -22.65 13.53
N GLY A 174 -7.74 -22.58 12.20
CA GLY A 174 -8.11 -23.70 11.33
C GLY A 174 -7.24 -24.94 11.56
N TRP A 175 -6.02 -24.74 12.08
CA TRP A 175 -5.12 -25.79 12.57
C TRP A 175 -4.26 -25.26 13.74
N PRO A 176 -3.91 -26.07 14.76
CA PRO A 176 -3.16 -25.60 15.94
C PRO A 176 -1.86 -24.87 15.62
N ALA A 177 -1.13 -25.32 14.59
CA ALA A 177 0.12 -24.71 14.15
C ALA A 177 -0.05 -23.31 13.53
N GLU A 178 -1.26 -22.90 13.15
CA GLU A 178 -1.51 -21.54 12.66
C GLU A 178 -1.24 -20.47 13.71
N ARG A 179 -1.32 -20.82 15.00
CA ARG A 179 -0.97 -19.91 16.10
C ARG A 179 0.47 -19.41 16.04
N LEU A 180 1.39 -20.15 15.40
CA LEU A 180 2.76 -19.67 15.17
C LEU A 180 2.79 -18.38 14.34
N GLN A 181 1.76 -18.11 13.54
CA GLN A 181 1.66 -16.86 12.78
C GLN A 181 1.47 -15.64 13.68
N LEU A 182 1.05 -15.79 14.95
CA LEU A 182 1.01 -14.68 15.90
C LEU A 182 2.39 -14.03 16.08
N LEU A 183 3.48 -14.77 15.81
CA LEU A 183 4.84 -14.24 15.81
C LEU A 183 5.14 -13.27 14.65
N HIS A 184 4.23 -13.12 13.67
CA HIS A 184 4.37 -12.07 12.65
C HIS A 184 4.22 -10.67 13.25
N VAL A 185 3.39 -10.52 14.29
CA VAL A 185 3.13 -9.23 14.97
C VAL A 185 4.39 -8.67 15.63
N PRO A 186 5.09 -9.38 16.54
CA PRO A 186 6.33 -8.85 17.11
C PRO A 186 7.41 -8.60 16.05
N ARG A 187 7.44 -9.39 14.96
CA ARG A 187 8.38 -9.14 13.86
C ARG A 187 8.04 -7.87 13.08
N LEU A 188 6.76 -7.57 12.89
CA LEU A 188 6.28 -6.30 12.34
C LEU A 188 6.67 -5.12 13.24
N MET A 189 6.38 -5.20 14.55
CA MET A 189 6.74 -4.15 15.51
C MET A 189 8.25 -3.88 15.52
N LEU A 190 9.08 -4.92 15.47
CA LEU A 190 10.52 -4.75 15.39
C LEU A 190 10.94 -4.03 14.11
N ALA A 191 10.32 -4.36 12.97
CA ALA A 191 10.61 -3.70 11.69
C ALA A 191 10.19 -2.22 11.69
N GLU A 192 9.10 -1.88 12.38
CA GLU A 192 8.67 -0.48 12.58
C GLU A 192 9.66 0.30 13.44
N ILE A 193 10.21 -0.30 14.50
CA ILE A 193 11.24 0.32 15.35
C ILE A 193 12.56 0.52 14.58
N GLN A 194 12.90 -0.40 13.68
CA GLN A 194 14.17 -0.40 12.94
C GLN A 194 14.18 0.48 11.69
N ALA A 195 13.02 1.00 11.27
CA ALA A 195 12.87 1.73 10.02
C ALA A 195 12.84 3.25 10.23
#